data_AF-A0A714E7L4-F1
#
_entry.id   AF-A0A714E7L4-F1
#
_cell.length_a   1.000
_cell.length_b   1.000
_cell.length_c   1.000
_cell.angle_alpha   90.00
_cell.angle_beta   90.00
_cell.angle_gamma   90.00
#
_symmetry.space_group_name_H-M   'P 1'
#
loop_
_entity.id
_entity.type
_entity.pdbx_description
1 polymer ?
#
loop_
_entity_poly.entity_id
_entity_poly.type
_entity_poly.pdbx_seq_one_letter_code
_entity_poly.pdbx_strand_id
1 'polypeptide(L)' 'VEGNDYLVMTHEMASIRLSQIGDEVMDVRSHRQTIKNALDFIFDGF' A
#
# COMPACT_ATOMS: atom_id res chain seq x y z
N VAL A 1 12.62 10.38 -1.85
CA VAL A 1 11.23 9.93 -2.05
C VAL A 1 10.45 10.52 -0.91
N GLU A 2 9.87 11.69 -1.15
CA GLU A 2 9.01 12.51 -0.29
C GLU A 2 8.66 13.72 -1.17
N GLY A 3 7.39 14.14 -1.23
CA GLY A 3 6.96 15.30 -2.04
C GLY A 3 6.54 15.02 -3.49
N ASN A 4 6.40 13.76 -3.90
CA ASN A 4 5.73 13.38 -5.14
C ASN A 4 4.43 12.64 -4.83
N ASP A 5 3.45 12.78 -5.72
CA ASP A 5 2.19 12.04 -5.63
C ASP A 5 2.38 10.63 -6.19
N TYR A 6 1.81 9.64 -5.48
CA TYR A 6 1.86 8.23 -5.86
C TYR A 6 0.45 7.61 -5.78
N LEU A 7 0.20 6.61 -6.62
CA LEU A 7 -1.02 5.79 -6.57
C LEU A 7 -0.69 4.41 -6.02
N VAL A 8 -1.54 3.93 -5.10
CA VAL A 8 -1.44 2.55 -4.58
C VAL A 8 -2.23 1.62 -5.50
N MET A 9 -1.53 0.67 -6.10
CA MET A 9 -2.13 -0.32 -7.01
C MET A 9 -2.69 -1.50 -6.21
N THR A 10 -3.74 -1.27 -5.40
CA THR A 10 -4.29 -2.29 -4.47
C THR A 10 -4.73 -3.57 -5.18
N HIS A 11 -5.11 -3.49 -6.47
CA HIS A 11 -5.46 -4.65 -7.29
C HIS A 11 -4.26 -5.52 -7.72
N GLU A 12 -3.04 -5.01 -7.60
CA GLU A 12 -1.79 -5.74 -7.87
C GLU A 12 -1.16 -6.30 -6.58
N MET A 13 -1.88 -6.27 -5.46
CA MET A 13 -1.39 -6.76 -4.17
C MET A 13 -0.98 -8.24 -4.27
N ALA A 14 0.28 -8.50 -3.90
CA ALA A 14 0.86 -9.84 -3.90
C ALA A 14 1.86 -10.00 -2.75
N SER A 15 2.12 -11.25 -2.35
CA SER A 15 3.16 -11.58 -1.39
C SER A 15 4.54 -11.60 -2.06
N ILE A 16 5.58 -11.14 -1.34
CA ILE A 16 6.98 -11.18 -1.77
C ILE A 16 7.87 -11.80 -0.68
N ARG A 17 9.03 -12.32 -1.07
CA ARG A 17 10.00 -12.85 -0.10
C ARG A 17 10.68 -11.69 0.63
N LEU A 18 10.97 -11.88 1.92
CA LEU A 18 11.69 -10.88 2.72
C LEU A 18 13.04 -10.48 2.08
N SER A 19 13.73 -11.43 1.43
CA SER A 19 14.99 -11.16 0.72
C SER A 19 14.86 -10.24 -0.51
N GLN A 20 13.64 -9.95 -0.95
CA GLN A 20 13.35 -9.04 -2.06
C GLN A 20 12.97 -7.62 -1.57
N ILE A 21 12.79 -7.43 -0.26
CA ILE A 21 12.47 -6.12 0.33
C ILE A 21 13.77 -5.31 0.40
N GLY A 22 13.76 -4.11 -0.18
CA GLY A 22 14.87 -3.16 -0.10
C GLY A 22 14.84 -2.33 1.18
N ASP A 23 15.57 -1.21 1.20
CA ASP A 23 15.60 -0.30 2.34
C ASP A 23 14.26 0.43 2.56
N GLU A 24 13.94 0.76 3.81
CA GLU A 24 12.79 1.60 4.15
C GLU A 24 13.05 3.05 3.69
N VAL A 25 12.15 3.59 2.88
CA VAL A 25 12.29 4.94 2.32
C VAL A 25 11.25 5.95 2.82
N MET A 26 10.14 5.48 3.40
CA MET A 26 9.10 6.34 3.95
C MET A 26 8.13 5.58 4.88
N ASP A 27 7.42 6.33 5.71
CA ASP A 27 6.34 5.84 6.55
C ASP A 27 4.98 6.37 6.07
N VAL A 28 4.04 5.46 5.78
CA VAL A 28 2.69 5.78 5.28
C VAL A 28 1.59 5.53 6.32
N ARG A 29 1.93 5.40 7.62
CA ARG A 29 0.95 5.17 8.71
C ARG A 29 -0.17 6.21 8.75
N SER A 30 0.08 7.45 8.33
CA SER A 30 -0.94 8.51 8.21
C SER A 30 -2.07 8.18 7.24
N HIS A 31 -1.83 7.31 6.25
CA HIS A 31 -2.79 6.89 5.23
C HIS A 31 -3.47 5.56 5.56
N ARG A 32 -3.28 5.02 6.79
CA ARG A 32 -3.80 3.72 7.21
C ARG A 32 -5.29 3.54 6.91
N GLN A 33 -6.12 4.55 7.15
CA GLN A 33 -7.56 4.44 6.92
C GLN A 33 -7.89 4.31 5.43
N THR A 34 -7.22 5.07 4.57
CA THR A 34 -7.38 4.99 3.11
C THR A 34 -6.94 3.63 2.58
N ILE A 35 -5.80 3.11 3.05
CA ILE A 35 -5.30 1.77 2.68
C ILE A 35 -6.31 0.70 3.11
N LYS A 36 -6.81 0.77 4.35
CA LYS A 36 -7.82 -0.17 4.85
C LYS A 36 -9.08 -0.14 3.99
N ASN A 37 -9.63 1.04 3.71
CA ASN A 37 -10.85 1.17 2.92
C ASN A 37 -10.68 0.63 1.49
N ALA A 38 -9.50 0.79 0.88
CA ALA A 38 -9.21 0.22 -0.43
C ALA A 38 -9.16 -1.31 -0.41
N LEU A 39 -8.65 -1.91 0.69
CA LEU A 39 -8.67 -3.36 0.88
C LEU A 39 -10.10 -3.87 1.10
N ASP A 40 -10.85 -3.23 2.00
CA ASP A 40 -12.26 -3.56 2.27
C ASP A 40 -13.05 -3.50 0.94
N PHE A 41 -12.82 -2.47 0.11
CA PHE A 41 -13.46 -2.34 -1.18
C PHE A 41 -13.16 -3.50 -2.14
N ILE A 42 -11.91 -3.98 -2.19
CA ILE A 42 -11.54 -5.10 -3.09
C ILE A 42 -12.17 -6.43 -2.63
N PHE A 43 -12.28 -6.66 -1.32
CA PHE A 43 -12.76 -7.94 -0.79
C PHE A 43 -14.28 -7.98 -0.61
N ASP A 44 -14.85 -6.89 -0.10
CA ASP A 44 -16.25 -6.84 0.34
C ASP A 44 -17.12 -6.04 -0.65
N GLY A 45 -16.52 -5.22 -1.51
CA GLY A 45 -17.24 -4.35 -2.45
C GLY A 45 -17.76 -3.07 -1.79
N PHE A 46 -19.06 -2.79 -1.96
CA PHE A 46 -19.76 -1.60 -1.46
C PHE A 46 -20.72 -1.95 -0.31
#